data_AF-A0A849BJJ2-F1
#
_entry.id   AF-A0A849BJJ2-F1
#
_cell.length_a   1.000
_cell.length_b   1.000
_cell.length_c   1.000
_cell.angle_alpha   90.00
_cell.angle_beta   90.00
_cell.angle_gamma   90.00
#
_symmetry.space_group_name_H-M   'P 1'
#
loop_
_entity.id
_entity.type
_entity.pdbx_description
1 polymer ?
#
loop_
_entity_poly.entity_id
_entity_poly.type
_entity_poly.pdbx_seq_one_letter_code
_entity_poly.pdbx_strand_id
1 'polypeptide(L)'
;MERTEVSRLRSFGQLLEFEAHRSVDLLKAIDDTIYACCVQRDSLDHLSGLSAEFVQHLKRVEKPVDADGTILRKLEDARDAIARAYDIHQRKREAAARAPELTPDDGVVEAYDSLLDSLAAAHNITNELCWALGEHDADFDEIVDGEFTSADDLIGALRG
;
A
#
# COMPACT_ATOMS: atom_id res chain seq x y z
N MET A 1 -11.96 -33.47 -43.46
CA MET A 1 -13.13 -33.45 -42.56
C MET A 1 -12.81 -34.17 -41.25
N GLU A 2 -12.27 -35.39 -41.27
CA GLU A 2 -11.90 -36.16 -40.05
C GLU A 2 -10.82 -35.53 -39.17
N ARG A 3 -9.77 -34.89 -39.72
CA ARG A 3 -8.73 -34.21 -38.92
C ARG A 3 -9.27 -33.08 -38.04
N THR A 4 -10.36 -32.43 -38.46
CA THR A 4 -10.97 -31.31 -37.75
C THR A 4 -11.76 -31.77 -36.53
N GLU A 5 -12.44 -32.91 -36.63
CA GLU A 5 -13.23 -33.49 -35.54
C GLU A 5 -12.34 -34.12 -34.46
N VAL A 6 -11.23 -34.77 -34.83
CA VAL A 6 -10.24 -35.27 -33.86
C VAL A 6 -9.61 -34.12 -33.07
N SER A 7 -9.34 -32.98 -33.71
CA SER A 7 -8.82 -31.79 -33.02
C SER A 7 -9.86 -31.22 -32.03
N ARG A 8 -11.13 -31.16 -32.42
CA ARG A 8 -12.23 -30.70 -31.57
C ARG A 8 -12.46 -31.59 -30.36
N LEU A 9 -12.47 -32.91 -30.54
CA LEU A 9 -12.60 -33.88 -29.46
C LEU A 9 -11.42 -33.81 -28.48
N ARG A 10 -10.21 -33.53 -28.98
CA ARG A 10 -9.03 -33.34 -28.13
C ARG A 10 -9.12 -32.05 -27.32
N SER A 11 -9.51 -30.93 -27.94
CA SER A 11 -9.76 -29.67 -27.23
C SER A 11 -10.90 -29.78 -26.21
N PHE A 12 -11.96 -30.52 -26.53
CA PHE A 12 -13.06 -30.80 -25.61
C PHE A 12 -12.64 -31.71 -24.45
N GLY A 13 -11.81 -32.72 -24.72
CA GLY A 13 -11.21 -33.56 -23.68
C GLY A 13 -10.31 -32.76 -22.74
N GLN A 14 -9.50 -31.85 -23.27
CA GLN A 14 -8.69 -30.92 -22.47
C GLN A 14 -9.55 -29.95 -21.66
N LEU A 15 -10.67 -29.48 -22.22
CA LEU A 15 -11.63 -28.63 -21.52
C LEU A 15 -12.31 -29.39 -20.36
N LEU A 16 -12.76 -30.62 -20.60
CA LEU A 16 -13.34 -31.47 -19.56
C LEU A 16 -12.33 -31.84 -18.49
N GLU A 17 -11.08 -32.10 -18.87
CA GLU A 17 -9.99 -32.35 -17.94
C GLU A 17 -9.72 -31.10 -17.10
N PHE A 18 -9.69 -29.91 -17.71
CA PHE A 18 -9.51 -28.64 -17.00
C PHE A 18 -10.66 -28.35 -16.00
N GLU A 19 -11.91 -28.49 -16.45
CA GLU A 19 -13.11 -28.32 -15.60
C GLU A 19 -13.19 -29.37 -14.47
N ALA A 20 -12.82 -30.62 -14.75
CA ALA A 20 -12.76 -31.68 -13.75
C ALA A 20 -11.59 -31.52 -12.76
N HIS A 21 -10.51 -30.84 -13.16
CA HIS A 21 -9.34 -30.56 -12.32
C HIS A 21 -9.41 -29.25 -11.54
N ARG A 22 -10.44 -28.39 -11.75
CA ARG A 22 -10.74 -27.30 -10.81
C ARG A 22 -11.13 -27.91 -9.47
N SER A 23 -10.12 -28.17 -8.64
CA SER A 23 -10.31 -28.75 -7.33
C SER A 23 -11.08 -27.76 -6.46
N VAL A 24 -11.91 -28.29 -5.57
CA VAL A 24 -12.57 -27.49 -4.53
C VAL A 24 -11.55 -26.67 -3.74
N ASP A 25 -10.34 -27.20 -3.58
CA ASP A 25 -9.23 -26.51 -2.92
C ASP A 25 -8.76 -25.28 -3.70
N LEU A 26 -8.67 -25.33 -5.03
CA LEU A 26 -8.31 -24.18 -5.86
C LEU A 26 -9.39 -23.10 -5.79
N LEU A 27 -10.66 -23.48 -5.96
CA LEU A 27 -11.79 -22.53 -5.86
C LEU A 27 -11.81 -21.85 -4.49
N LYS A 28 -11.60 -22.62 -3.42
CA LYS A 28 -11.48 -22.07 -2.08
C LYS A 28 -10.28 -21.13 -1.94
N ALA A 29 -9.11 -21.49 -2.49
CA ALA A 29 -7.92 -20.64 -2.43
C ALA A 29 -8.12 -19.31 -3.18
N ILE A 30 -8.87 -19.33 -4.29
CA ILE A 30 -9.28 -18.12 -5.01
C ILE A 30 -10.17 -17.25 -4.10
N ASP A 31 -11.25 -17.81 -3.55
CA ASP A 31 -12.17 -17.08 -2.67
C ASP A 31 -11.44 -16.48 -1.45
N ASP A 32 -10.60 -17.28 -0.79
CA ASP A 32 -9.80 -16.85 0.37
C ASP A 32 -8.85 -15.70 0.00
N THR A 33 -8.25 -15.75 -1.21
CA THR A 33 -7.34 -14.71 -1.71
C THR A 33 -8.08 -13.41 -1.99
N ILE A 34 -9.21 -13.47 -2.69
CA ILE A 34 -10.05 -12.29 -2.99
C ILE A 34 -10.55 -11.67 -1.69
N TYR A 35 -11.05 -12.49 -0.77
CA TYR A 35 -11.52 -12.04 0.52
C TYR A 35 -10.41 -11.32 1.30
N ALA A 36 -9.20 -11.90 1.36
CA ALA A 36 -8.06 -11.27 2.02
C ALA A 36 -7.70 -9.91 1.38
N CYS A 37 -7.74 -9.81 0.04
CA CYS A 37 -7.49 -8.55 -0.65
C CYS A 37 -8.54 -7.49 -0.29
N CYS A 38 -9.83 -7.86 -0.29
CA CYS A 38 -10.92 -6.96 0.08
C CYS A 38 -10.79 -6.47 1.53
N VAL A 39 -10.55 -7.37 2.49
CA VAL A 39 -10.40 -7.00 3.92
C VAL A 39 -9.23 -6.04 4.10
N GLN A 40 -8.10 -6.30 3.45
CA GLN A 40 -6.94 -5.43 3.55
C GLN A 40 -7.18 -4.07 2.88
N ARG A 41 -7.84 -4.06 1.71
CA ARG A 41 -8.25 -2.83 1.00
C ARG A 41 -9.13 -1.95 1.89
N ASP A 42 -10.19 -2.51 2.46
CA ASP A 42 -11.14 -1.76 3.30
C ASP A 42 -10.43 -1.16 4.53
N SER A 43 -9.45 -1.87 5.09
CA SER A 43 -8.61 -1.36 6.19
C SER A 43 -7.73 -0.18 5.76
N LEU A 44 -7.15 -0.24 4.56
CA LEU A 44 -6.31 0.83 4.00
C LEU A 44 -7.14 2.07 3.62
N ASP A 45 -8.34 1.87 3.10
CA ASP A 45 -9.26 2.97 2.76
C ASP A 45 -9.69 3.70 4.04
N HIS A 46 -9.98 2.96 5.12
CA HIS A 46 -10.26 3.55 6.42
C HIS A 46 -9.07 4.35 6.97
N LEU A 47 -7.86 3.77 6.93
CA LEU A 47 -6.63 4.45 7.36
C LEU A 47 -6.39 5.73 6.54
N SER A 48 -6.65 5.67 5.23
CA SER A 48 -6.50 6.82 4.33
C SER A 48 -7.45 7.95 4.71
N GLY A 49 -8.71 7.62 5.02
CA GLY A 49 -9.70 8.56 5.52
C GLY A 49 -9.24 9.24 6.82
N LEU A 50 -8.80 8.47 7.81
CA LEU A 50 -8.28 9.00 9.07
C LEU A 50 -7.05 9.90 8.85
N SER A 51 -6.13 9.49 7.97
CA SER A 51 -4.93 10.28 7.66
C SER A 51 -5.31 11.64 7.06
N ALA A 52 -6.28 11.66 6.14
CA ALA A 52 -6.79 12.91 5.56
C ALA A 52 -7.46 13.80 6.61
N GLU A 53 -8.21 13.23 7.55
CA GLU A 53 -8.78 13.97 8.67
C GLU A 53 -7.69 14.62 9.53
N PHE A 54 -6.65 13.86 9.91
CA PHE A 54 -5.54 14.39 10.70
C PHE A 54 -4.80 15.53 9.98
N VAL A 55 -4.58 15.43 8.66
CA VAL A 55 -4.00 16.54 7.87
C VAL A 55 -4.83 17.81 8.02
N GLN A 56 -6.17 17.73 8.02
CA GLN A 56 -7.02 18.91 8.23
C GLN A 56 -7.02 19.39 9.69
N HIS A 57 -6.88 18.48 10.65
CA HIS A 57 -6.83 18.83 12.07
C HIS A 57 -5.57 19.59 12.43
N LEU A 58 -4.40 19.20 11.90
CA LEU A 58 -3.12 19.87 12.18
C LEU A 58 -3.18 21.37 11.88
N LYS A 59 -3.84 21.78 10.79
CA LYS A 59 -4.04 23.19 10.41
C LYS A 59 -4.77 24.05 11.45
N ARG A 60 -5.40 23.45 12.46
CA ARG A 60 -6.19 24.13 13.50
C ARG A 60 -5.54 24.06 14.87
N VAL A 61 -4.43 23.33 15.00
CA VAL A 61 -3.71 23.22 16.27
C VAL A 61 -2.81 24.45 16.41
N GLU A 62 -2.73 25.04 17.60
CA GLU A 62 -1.94 26.27 17.86
C GLU A 62 -0.68 25.98 18.70
N LYS A 63 -0.28 24.71 18.80
CA LYS A 63 0.81 24.23 19.64
C LYS A 63 1.56 23.09 18.95
N PRO A 64 2.83 22.84 19.31
CA PRO A 64 3.53 21.64 18.88
C PRO A 64 2.73 20.37 19.23
N VAL A 65 2.69 19.43 18.29
CA VAL A 65 2.01 18.14 18.42
C VAL A 65 3.02 17.02 18.68
N ASP A 66 4.20 17.07 18.05
CA ASP A 66 5.23 16.04 18.14
C ASP A 66 6.62 16.64 18.48
N ALA A 67 6.69 17.39 19.58
CA ALA A 67 7.92 18.04 20.03
C ALA A 67 9.12 17.09 20.28
N ASP A 68 8.87 15.78 20.45
CA ASP A 68 9.93 14.77 20.62
C ASP A 68 10.21 13.95 19.35
N GLY A 69 9.51 14.25 18.25
CA GLY A 69 9.65 13.60 16.94
C GLY A 69 9.21 12.13 16.91
N THR A 70 8.54 11.63 17.96
CA THR A 70 8.21 10.20 18.06
C THR A 70 7.02 9.79 17.22
N ILE A 71 6.07 10.70 17.00
CA ILE A 71 4.87 10.47 16.17
C ILE A 71 5.26 10.49 14.70
N LEU A 72 6.00 11.50 14.25
CA LEU A 72 6.48 11.64 12.88
C LEU A 72 7.26 10.41 12.45
N ARG A 73 8.22 9.97 13.27
CA ARG A 73 8.99 8.74 12.99
C ARG A 73 8.08 7.51 12.83
N LYS A 74 7.05 7.36 13.67
CA LYS A 74 6.11 6.23 13.54
C LYS A 74 5.28 6.30 12.25
N LEU A 75 4.90 7.50 11.82
CA LEU A 75 4.17 7.71 10.58
C LEU A 75 5.06 7.41 9.36
N GLU A 76 6.33 7.80 9.40
CA GLU A 76 7.32 7.46 8.37
C GLU A 76 7.57 5.96 8.31
N ASP A 77 7.76 5.30 9.46
CA ASP A 77 7.91 3.84 9.54
C ASP A 77 6.67 3.12 8.96
N ALA A 78 5.48 3.65 9.22
CA ALA A 78 4.22 3.13 8.68
C ALA A 78 4.11 3.35 7.16
N ARG A 79 4.44 4.55 6.65
CA ARG A 79 4.51 4.85 5.21
C ARG A 79 5.43 3.86 4.51
N ASP A 80 6.63 3.66 5.03
CA ASP A 80 7.62 2.77 4.44
C ASP A 80 7.18 1.30 4.53
N ALA A 81 6.43 0.92 5.57
CA ALA A 81 5.80 -0.40 5.66
C ALA A 81 4.72 -0.61 4.59
N ILE A 82 3.90 0.41 4.30
CA ILE A 82 2.91 0.37 3.22
C ILE A 82 3.61 0.21 1.87
N ALA A 83 4.71 0.93 1.62
CA ALA A 83 5.50 0.78 0.39
C ALA A 83 6.03 -0.66 0.22
N ARG A 84 6.58 -1.25 1.29
CA ARG A 84 7.02 -2.67 1.26
C ARG A 84 5.86 -3.63 1.01
N ALA A 85 4.68 -3.35 1.58
CA ALA A 85 3.49 -4.16 1.34
C ALA A 85 3.02 -4.09 -0.12
N TYR A 86 3.11 -2.91 -0.75
CA TYR A 86 2.86 -2.73 -2.18
C TYR A 86 3.76 -3.64 -3.03
N ASP A 87 5.08 -3.62 -2.80
CA ASP A 87 6.03 -4.46 -3.55
C ASP A 87 5.73 -5.95 -3.41
N ILE A 88 5.35 -6.40 -2.20
CA ILE A 88 5.01 -7.79 -1.93
C ILE A 88 3.75 -8.19 -2.73
N HIS A 89 2.71 -7.36 -2.68
CA HIS A 89 1.45 -7.66 -3.36
C HIS A 89 1.55 -7.50 -4.87
N GLN A 90 2.39 -6.61 -5.38
CA GLN A 90 2.70 -6.50 -6.80
C GLN A 90 3.31 -7.81 -7.34
N ARG A 91 4.25 -8.40 -6.61
CA ARG A 91 4.82 -9.71 -6.98
C ARG A 91 3.79 -10.83 -6.95
N LYS A 92 2.86 -10.81 -5.98
CA LYS A 92 1.76 -11.78 -5.90
C LYS A 92 0.79 -11.62 -7.07
N ARG A 93 0.45 -10.38 -7.42
CA ARG A 93 -0.34 -10.04 -8.60
C ARG A 93 0.29 -10.55 -9.88
N GLU A 94 1.59 -10.33 -10.06
CA GLU A 94 2.35 -10.82 -11.21
C GLU A 94 2.40 -12.35 -11.26
N ALA A 95 2.53 -13.02 -10.11
CA ALA A 95 2.47 -14.47 -10.01
C ALA A 95 1.08 -15.00 -10.40
N ALA A 96 0.01 -14.39 -9.88
CA ALA A 96 -1.38 -14.76 -10.20
C ALA A 96 -1.66 -14.60 -11.70
N ALA A 97 -1.21 -13.50 -12.31
CA ALA A 97 -1.38 -13.26 -13.75
C ALA A 97 -0.65 -14.29 -14.65
N ARG A 98 0.31 -15.04 -14.10
CA ARG A 98 1.08 -16.08 -14.82
C ARG A 98 0.69 -17.50 -14.41
N ALA A 99 -0.22 -17.67 -13.46
CA ALA A 99 -0.63 -18.97 -12.96
C ALA A 99 -1.55 -19.65 -13.99
N PRO A 100 -1.16 -20.79 -14.61
CA PRO A 100 -1.95 -21.45 -15.65
C PRO A 100 -3.28 -22.03 -15.16
N GLU A 101 -3.42 -22.25 -13.85
CA GLU A 101 -4.64 -22.72 -13.20
C GLU A 101 -5.69 -21.61 -12.97
N LEU A 102 -5.30 -20.33 -13.08
CA LEU A 102 -6.19 -19.19 -12.94
C LEU A 102 -6.69 -18.72 -14.30
N THR A 103 -7.95 -18.32 -14.35
CA THR A 103 -8.56 -17.66 -15.52
C THR A 103 -8.85 -16.19 -15.20
N PRO A 104 -8.99 -15.32 -16.21
CA PRO A 104 -9.39 -13.93 -15.99
C PRO A 104 -10.72 -13.79 -15.23
N ASP A 105 -11.64 -14.74 -15.43
CA ASP A 105 -12.96 -14.72 -14.78
C ASP A 105 -12.89 -15.04 -13.27
N ASP A 106 -11.74 -15.52 -12.77
CA ASP A 106 -11.54 -15.78 -11.35
C ASP A 106 -11.37 -14.51 -10.52
N GLY A 107 -11.12 -13.34 -11.13
CA GLY A 107 -11.10 -12.05 -10.42
C GLY A 107 -9.90 -11.81 -9.48
N VAL A 108 -8.95 -12.75 -9.40
CA VAL A 108 -7.81 -12.66 -8.47
C VAL A 108 -6.88 -11.50 -8.82
N VAL A 109 -6.63 -11.27 -10.11
CA VAL A 109 -5.75 -10.19 -10.58
C VAL A 109 -6.40 -8.84 -10.30
N GLU A 110 -7.71 -8.72 -10.57
CA GLU A 110 -8.52 -7.53 -10.32
C GLU A 110 -8.59 -7.19 -8.82
N ALA A 111 -8.69 -8.21 -7.96
CA ALA A 111 -8.65 -8.04 -6.51
C ALA A 111 -7.29 -7.49 -6.05
N TYR A 112 -6.18 -7.99 -6.60
CA TYR A 112 -4.86 -7.43 -6.33
C TYR A 112 -4.69 -6.01 -6.88
N ASP A 113 -5.15 -5.73 -8.11
CA ASP A 113 -5.05 -4.40 -8.70
C ASP A 113 -5.80 -3.37 -7.83
N SER A 114 -7.00 -3.72 -7.37
CA SER A 114 -7.77 -2.88 -6.43
C SER A 114 -7.05 -2.67 -5.09
N LEU A 115 -6.40 -3.70 -4.55
CA LEU A 115 -5.63 -3.58 -3.32
C LEU A 115 -4.38 -2.71 -3.51
N LEU A 116 -3.70 -2.82 -4.65
CA LEU A 116 -2.53 -2.01 -4.98
C LEU A 116 -2.90 -0.52 -5.09
N ASP A 117 -4.05 -0.20 -5.67
CA ASP A 117 -4.57 1.17 -5.72
C ASP A 117 -4.77 1.74 -4.31
N SER A 118 -5.41 1.00 -3.39
CA SER A 118 -5.59 1.42 -2.00
C SER A 118 -4.26 1.51 -1.23
N LEU A 119 -3.28 0.63 -1.49
CA LEU A 119 -1.94 0.73 -0.90
C LEU A 119 -1.23 2.00 -1.36
N ALA A 120 -1.29 2.33 -2.64
CA ALA A 120 -0.69 3.54 -3.19
C ALA A 120 -1.37 4.80 -2.62
N ALA A 121 -2.70 4.82 -2.54
CA ALA A 121 -3.46 5.90 -1.93
C ALA A 121 -3.09 6.10 -0.45
N ALA A 122 -3.06 5.00 0.32
CA ALA A 122 -2.68 5.03 1.74
C ALA A 122 -1.26 5.52 1.97
N HIS A 123 -0.30 5.08 1.14
CA HIS A 123 1.07 5.57 1.18
C HIS A 123 1.12 7.09 0.96
N ASN A 124 0.45 7.59 -0.08
CA ASN A 124 0.49 8.99 -0.46
C ASN A 124 -0.11 9.89 0.63
N ILE A 125 -1.29 9.56 1.15
CA ILE A 125 -1.92 10.36 2.20
C ILE A 125 -1.17 10.27 3.54
N THR A 126 -0.56 9.13 3.86
CA THR A 126 0.33 9.01 5.03
C THR A 126 1.57 9.88 4.87
N ASN A 127 2.14 9.93 3.66
CA ASN A 127 3.25 10.81 3.36
C ASN A 127 2.83 12.28 3.50
N GLU A 128 1.70 12.69 2.95
CA GLU A 128 1.15 14.04 3.14
C GLU A 128 0.96 14.38 4.62
N LEU A 129 0.50 13.43 5.44
CA LEU A 129 0.40 13.59 6.89
C LEU A 129 1.77 13.78 7.55
N CYS A 130 2.80 13.04 7.14
CA CYS A 130 4.17 13.25 7.64
C CYS A 130 4.65 14.67 7.34
N TRP A 131 4.45 15.14 6.10
CA TRP A 131 4.79 16.51 5.71
C TRP A 131 4.01 17.55 6.51
N ALA A 132 2.69 17.36 6.66
CA ALA A 132 1.86 18.29 7.41
C ALA A 132 2.26 18.38 8.88
N LEU A 133 2.62 17.26 9.52
CA LEU A 133 3.08 17.23 10.90
C LEU A 133 4.47 17.89 11.04
N GLY A 134 5.40 17.52 10.16
CA GLY A 134 6.75 18.07 10.18
C GLY A 134 6.78 19.58 9.96
N GLU A 135 6.01 20.08 9.00
CA GLU A 135 5.84 21.52 8.76
C GLU A 135 5.20 22.21 9.98
N HIS A 136 4.12 21.62 10.50
CA HIS A 136 3.41 22.18 11.65
C HIS A 136 4.31 22.33 12.86
N ASP A 137 5.12 21.34 13.21
CA ASP A 137 6.01 21.44 14.37
C ASP A 137 7.21 22.35 14.11
N ALA A 138 7.75 22.37 12.88
CA ALA A 138 8.83 23.28 12.50
C ALA A 138 8.45 24.76 12.61
N ASP A 139 7.18 25.11 12.41
CA ASP A 139 6.67 26.47 12.62
C ASP A 139 6.79 26.95 14.09
N PHE A 140 6.94 26.03 15.05
CA PHE A 140 7.11 26.33 16.48
C PHE A 140 8.55 26.16 16.97
N ASP A 141 9.49 25.73 16.13
CA ASP A 141 10.88 25.59 16.52
C ASP A 141 11.50 26.97 16.80
N GLU A 142 12.32 27.04 17.86
CA GLU A 142 13.06 28.25 18.18
C GLU A 142 14.16 28.50 17.14
N ILE A 143 14.05 29.60 16.40
CA ILE A 143 15.09 30.06 15.49
C ILE A 143 16.18 30.73 16.32
N VAL A 144 17.42 30.22 16.24
CA VAL A 144 18.56 30.88 16.84
C VAL A 144 18.92 32.12 16.02
N ASP A 145 18.65 33.31 16.56
CA ASP A 145 18.99 34.58 15.93
C ASP A 145 20.52 34.77 15.84
N GLY A 146 21.05 35.00 14.62
CA GLY A 146 22.45 35.38 14.40
C GLY A 146 23.00 35.03 13.01
N GLU A 147 24.01 35.78 12.55
CA GLU A 147 24.86 35.37 11.42
C GLU A 147 26.05 34.57 11.95
N PHE A 148 26.10 33.29 11.63
CA PHE A 148 27.21 32.42 12.01
C PHE A 148 28.25 32.38 10.90
N THR A 149 29.47 32.83 11.20
CA THR A 149 30.57 32.87 10.23
C THR A 149 31.38 31.58 10.16
N SER A 150 31.10 30.62 11.05
CA SER A 150 31.71 29.29 11.07
C SER A 150 30.78 28.22 11.67
N ALA A 151 31.04 26.95 11.38
CA ALA A 151 30.27 25.83 11.93
C ALA A 151 30.47 25.67 13.44
N ASP A 152 31.64 26.03 13.97
CA ASP A 152 31.91 26.00 15.41
C ASP A 152 31.09 27.05 16.17
N ASP A 153 30.88 28.24 15.57
CA ASP A 153 30.04 29.29 16.15
C ASP A 153 28.57 28.86 16.24
N LEU A 154 28.05 28.20 15.18
CA LEU A 154 26.69 27.66 15.15
C LEU A 154 26.51 26.54 16.19
N ILE A 155 27.45 25.60 16.26
CA ILE A 155 27.39 24.50 17.24
C ILE A 155 27.51 25.02 18.68
N GLY A 156 28.29 26.08 18.89
CA GLY A 156 28.37 26.78 20.17
C GLY A 156 27.05 27.41 20.59
N ALA A 157 26.36 28.07 19.66
CA ALA A 157 25.06 28.70 19.92
C ALA A 157 23.94 27.68 20.18
N LEU A 158 23.97 26.49 19.56
CA LEU A 158 23.01 25.42 19.78
C LEU A 158 23.21 24.65 21.12
N ARG A 159 24.33 24.85 21.82
CA ARG A 159 24.68 24.16 23.07
C ARG A 159 24.56 25.04 24.32
N GLY A 160 24.33 26.34 24.15
CA GLY A 160 24.10 27.31 25.23
C GLY A 160 22.65 27.35 25.67
#